data_AF-A0A2V9KMK0-F1
#
_entry.id   AF-A0A2V9KMK0-F1
#
_cell.length_a   1.000
_cell.length_b   1.000
_cell.length_c   1.000
_cell.angle_alpha   90.00
_cell.angle_beta   90.00
_cell.angle_gamma   90.00
#
_symmetry.space_group_name_H-M   'P 1'
#
loop_
_entity.id
_entity.type
_entity.pdbx_description
1 polymer ?
#
loop_
_entity_poly.entity_id
_entity_poly.type
_entity_poly.pdbx_seq_one_letter_code
_entity_poly.pdbx_strand_id
1 'polypeptide(L)'
;MSPPASGTPPPRLTLSKIVSGDATVVTCSGFLTAPYAPELKAYVREILPDIKRIVLDLSQVVFMDSSGLGTIVALYISAKAARSELQVVHLSKQIRELFQVTRVLSLFECGGEYIMMKLP
;
A
#
# COMPACT_ATOMS: atom_id res chain seq x y z
N MET A 1 8.15 -10.35 -11.41
CA MET A 1 9.52 -10.34 -10.87
C MET A 1 9.53 -11.24 -9.64
N SER A 2 10.49 -12.15 -9.56
CA SER A 2 10.64 -13.06 -8.41
C SER A 2 11.45 -12.38 -7.30
N PRO A 3 11.25 -12.73 -6.02
CA PRO A 3 12.10 -12.24 -4.95
C PRO A 3 13.57 -12.63 -5.19
N PRO A 4 14.55 -11.85 -4.70
CA PRO A 4 15.95 -12.22 -4.77
C PRO A 4 16.16 -13.57 -4.07
N ALA A 5 16.89 -14.48 -4.71
CA ALA A 5 17.19 -15.80 -4.18
C ALA A 5 18.24 -15.68 -3.07
N SER A 6 17.79 -15.46 -1.84
CA SER A 6 18.58 -15.64 -0.62
C SER A 6 17.94 -16.74 0.22
N GLY A 7 18.75 -17.61 0.83
CA GLY A 7 18.28 -18.73 1.68
C GLY A 7 17.58 -18.31 2.97
N THR A 8 17.22 -17.03 3.11
CA THR A 8 16.42 -16.49 4.20
C THR A 8 14.97 -16.45 3.74
N PRO A 9 13.99 -16.97 4.50
CA PRO A 9 12.59 -16.87 4.13
C PRO A 9 12.20 -15.41 3.90
N PRO A 10 11.34 -15.12 2.90
CA PRO A 10 10.91 -13.76 2.63
C PRO A 10 10.30 -13.16 3.89
N PRO A 11 10.75 -11.97 4.36
CA PRO A 11 10.24 -11.37 5.58
C PRO A 11 8.72 -11.23 5.50
N ARG A 12 8.05 -11.75 6.53
CA ARG A 12 6.59 -11.71 6.67
C ARG A 12 6.09 -10.27 6.60
N LEU A 13 4.93 -10.07 5.98
CA LEU A 13 4.23 -8.81 6.10
C LEU A 13 3.84 -8.56 7.56
N THR A 14 4.12 -7.36 8.05
CA THR A 14 3.62 -6.86 9.33
C THR A 14 2.97 -5.51 9.11
N LEU A 15 1.90 -5.25 9.87
CA LEU A 15 1.09 -4.04 9.76
C LEU A 15 1.05 -3.36 11.13
N SER A 16 1.35 -2.07 11.17
CA SER A 16 1.08 -1.23 12.34
C SER A 16 0.19 -0.07 11.94
N LYS A 17 -0.60 0.42 12.90
CA LYS A 17 -1.57 1.49 12.68
C LYS A 17 -1.34 2.62 13.67
N ILE A 18 -1.40 3.84 13.16
CA ILE A 18 -1.43 5.07 13.95
C ILE A 18 -2.57 5.94 13.42
N VAL A 19 -3.37 6.50 14.32
CA VAL A 19 -4.38 7.50 13.97
C VAL A 19 -3.76 8.88 14.13
N SER A 20 -3.82 9.69 13.06
CA SER A 20 -3.28 11.05 13.04
C SER A 20 -4.32 11.98 12.42
N GLY A 21 -4.99 12.77 13.26
CA GLY A 21 -6.06 13.67 12.83
C GLY A 21 -7.20 12.91 12.14
N ASP A 22 -7.48 13.26 10.89
CA ASP A 22 -8.52 12.65 10.06
C ASP A 22 -8.03 11.42 9.26
N ALA A 23 -6.76 11.06 9.40
CA ALA A 23 -6.12 9.98 8.68
C ALA A 23 -5.75 8.81 9.60
N THR A 24 -5.87 7.60 9.05
CA THR A 24 -5.23 6.41 9.61
C THR A 24 -4.03 6.04 8.76
N VAL A 25 -2.85 6.03 9.36
CA VAL A 25 -1.62 5.57 8.71
C VAL A 25 -1.42 4.10 9.02
N VAL A 26 -1.28 3.29 7.98
CA VAL A 26 -0.93 1.87 8.07
C VAL A 26 0.46 1.69 7.50
N THR A 27 1.43 1.38 8.35
CA THR A 27 2.79 1.08 7.92
C THR A 27 2.89 -0.40 7.56
N CYS A 28 3.31 -0.66 6.33
CA CYS A 28 3.51 -1.99 5.78
C CYS A 28 5.00 -2.31 5.80
N SER A 29 5.39 -3.40 6.47
CA SER A 29 6.78 -3.83 6.58
C SER A 29 6.96 -5.26 6.09
N GLY A 30 8.04 -5.53 5.35
CA GLY A 30 8.33 -6.88 4.82
C GLY A 30 7.90 -7.03 3.35
N PHE A 31 7.40 -8.22 2.98
CA PHE A 31 7.07 -8.53 1.59
C PHE A 31 5.58 -8.38 1.31
N LEU A 32 5.24 -7.61 0.28
CA LEU A 32 3.87 -7.53 -0.23
C LEU A 32 3.74 -8.36 -1.50
N THR A 33 3.58 -9.68 -1.32
CA THR A 33 3.50 -10.68 -2.38
C THR A 33 2.23 -11.51 -2.27
N ALA A 34 1.99 -12.42 -3.22
CA ALA A 34 0.76 -13.24 -3.26
C ALA A 34 0.34 -13.89 -1.92
N PRO A 35 1.24 -14.48 -1.10
CA PRO A 35 0.86 -15.07 0.19
C PRO A 35 0.40 -14.05 1.24
N TYR A 36 0.89 -12.82 1.17
CA TYR A 36 0.66 -11.79 2.19
C TYR A 36 -0.34 -10.71 1.76
N ALA A 37 -0.60 -10.60 0.46
CA ALA A 37 -1.59 -9.70 -0.14
C ALA A 37 -2.99 -9.80 0.52
N PRO A 38 -3.54 -11.01 0.78
CA PRO A 38 -4.84 -11.14 1.46
C PRO A 38 -4.87 -10.54 2.86
N GLU A 39 -3.76 -10.61 3.61
CA GLU A 39 -3.65 -10.07 4.98
C GLU A 39 -3.82 -8.54 4.98
N LEU A 40 -3.08 -7.83 4.12
CA LEU A 40 -3.26 -6.38 3.95
C LEU A 40 -4.68 -6.03 3.51
N LYS A 41 -5.22 -6.79 2.56
CA LYS A 41 -6.55 -6.54 2.00
C LYS A 41 -7.65 -6.65 3.06
N ALA A 42 -7.59 -7.69 3.89
CA ALA A 42 -8.54 -7.91 4.96
C ALA A 42 -8.44 -6.80 6.01
N TYR A 43 -7.22 -6.52 6.48
CA TYR A 43 -6.96 -5.50 7.50
C TYR A 43 -7.49 -4.12 7.11
N VAL A 44 -7.17 -3.67 5.90
CA VAL A 44 -7.60 -2.33 5.44
C VAL A 44 -9.12 -2.30 5.25
N ARG A 45 -9.73 -3.34 4.69
CA ARG A 45 -11.19 -3.37 4.48
C ARG A 45 -11.99 -3.35 5.78
N GLU A 46 -11.45 -3.91 6.85
CA GLU A 46 -12.08 -3.88 8.17
C GLU A 46 -12.17 -2.45 8.71
N ILE A 47 -11.13 -1.64 8.51
CA ILE A 47 -11.06 -0.28 9.06
C ILE A 47 -11.62 0.80 8.13
N LEU A 48 -11.78 0.52 6.83
CA LEU A 48 -12.26 1.49 5.82
C LEU A 48 -13.61 2.15 6.16
N PRO A 49 -14.65 1.43 6.65
CA PRO A 49 -15.97 2.03 6.91
C PRO A 49 -15.94 3.19 7.92
N ASP A 50 -14.97 3.19 8.84
CA ASP A 50 -14.92 4.11 9.97
C ASP A 50 -13.95 5.29 9.75
N ILE A 51 -13.27 5.35 8.60
CA ILE A 51 -12.20 6.33 8.36
C ILE A 51 -12.42 7.09 7.05
N LYS A 52 -12.18 8.41 7.09
CA LYS A 52 -12.27 9.27 5.90
C LYS A 52 -11.04 9.19 5.01
N ARG A 53 -9.87 8.97 5.61
CA ARG A 53 -8.58 8.88 4.91
C ARG A 53 -7.74 7.75 5.47
N ILE A 54 -7.17 6.95 4.58
CA ILE A 54 -6.14 5.95 4.89
C ILE A 54 -4.87 6.23 4.09
N VAL A 55 -3.73 6.14 4.77
CA VAL A 55 -2.40 6.28 4.17
C VAL A 55 -1.66 4.97 4.34
N LEU A 56 -1.29 4.33 3.23
CA LEU A 56 -0.42 3.16 3.23
C LEU A 56 1.03 3.63 3.11
N ASP A 57 1.79 3.49 4.19
CA ASP A 57 3.22 3.78 4.20
C ASP A 57 4.01 2.53 3.82
N LEU A 58 4.65 2.59 2.65
CA LEU A 58 5.43 1.48 2.10
C LEU A 58 6.94 1.62 2.31
N SER A 59 7.37 2.53 3.19
CA SER A 59 8.80 2.78 3.49
C SER A 59 9.57 1.54 3.95
N GLN A 60 8.89 0.59 4.58
CA GLN A 60 9.46 -0.66 5.09
C GLN A 60 9.12 -1.88 4.23
N VAL A 61 8.47 -1.68 3.07
CA VAL A 61 8.22 -2.76 2.11
C VAL A 61 9.50 -3.04 1.34
N VAL A 62 10.05 -4.22 1.55
CA VAL A 62 11.32 -4.65 0.95
C VAL A 62 11.10 -5.15 -0.49
N PHE A 63 9.96 -5.78 -0.76
CA PHE A 63 9.65 -6.35 -2.06
C PHE A 63 8.15 -6.38 -2.33
N MET A 64 7.77 -6.12 -3.59
CA MET A 64 6.40 -6.21 -4.08
C MET A 64 6.35 -6.91 -5.45
N ASP A 65 5.40 -7.83 -5.63
CA ASP A 65 5.09 -8.46 -6.91
C ASP A 65 3.78 -7.92 -7.53
N SER A 66 3.31 -8.53 -8.61
CA SER A 66 2.05 -8.16 -9.26
C SER A 66 0.82 -8.34 -8.35
N SER A 67 0.85 -9.29 -7.42
CA SER A 67 -0.25 -9.54 -6.47
C SER A 67 -0.31 -8.46 -5.41
N GLY A 68 0.85 -7.99 -4.94
CA GLY A 68 0.93 -6.83 -4.07
C GLY A 68 0.35 -5.57 -4.73
N LEU A 69 0.74 -5.29 -5.97
CA LEU A 69 0.17 -4.18 -6.74
C LEU A 69 -1.35 -4.33 -6.92
N GLY A 70 -1.81 -5.51 -7.35
CA GLY A 70 -3.24 -5.79 -7.52
C GLY A 70 -4.03 -5.60 -6.21
N THR A 71 -3.40 -5.85 -5.07
CA THR A 71 -3.99 -5.58 -3.76
C THR A 71 -4.16 -4.09 -3.50
N ILE A 72 -3.14 -3.28 -3.79
CA ILE A 72 -3.23 -1.82 -3.64
C ILE A 72 -4.33 -1.24 -4.54
N VAL A 73 -4.46 -1.72 -5.79
CA VAL A 73 -5.55 -1.34 -6.70
C VAL A 73 -6.92 -1.73 -6.16
N ALA A 74 -7.07 -2.96 -5.67
CA ALA A 74 -8.32 -3.44 -5.10
C ALA A 74 -8.73 -2.64 -3.85
N LEU A 75 -7.75 -2.22 -3.04
CA LEU A 75 -7.99 -1.37 -1.88
C LEU A 75 -8.39 0.05 -2.28
N TYR A 76 -7.76 0.64 -3.29
CA TYR A 76 -8.17 1.93 -3.84
C TYR A 76 -9.63 1.92 -4.30
N ILE A 77 -10.05 0.88 -5.02
CA ILE A 77 -11.46 0.71 -5.45
C ILE A 77 -12.38 0.55 -4.23
N SER A 78 -11.96 -0.21 -3.22
CA SER A 78 -12.74 -0.43 -2.00
C SER A 78 -12.91 0.87 -1.20
N ALA A 79 -11.86 1.68 -1.09
CA ALA A 79 -11.89 2.97 -0.42
C ALA A 79 -12.82 3.95 -1.14
N LYS A 80 -12.73 4.02 -2.48
CA LYS A 80 -13.64 4.84 -3.30
C LYS A 80 -15.11 4.45 -3.11
N ALA A 81 -15.41 3.15 -3.05
CA ALA A 81 -16.77 2.66 -2.78
C ALA A 81 -17.25 3.02 -1.36
N ALA A 82 -16.35 3.05 -0.38
CA ALA A 82 -16.63 3.47 0.99
C ALA A 82 -16.70 5.01 1.17
N ARG A 83 -16.41 5.79 0.12
CA ARG A 83 -16.21 7.25 0.18
C ARG A 83 -15.06 7.67 1.12
N SER A 84 -14.04 6.81 1.20
CA SER A 84 -12.78 7.08 1.90
C SER A 84 -11.67 7.34 0.88
N GLU A 85 -10.75 8.24 1.23
CA GLU A 85 -9.55 8.49 0.46
C GLU A 85 -8.47 7.46 0.80
N LEU A 86 -7.81 6.88 -0.21
CA LEU A 86 -6.64 6.02 -0.02
C LEU A 86 -5.42 6.64 -0.70
N GLN A 87 -4.38 6.87 0.09
CA GLN A 87 -3.09 7.39 -0.34
C GLN A 87 -2.01 6.33 -0.12
N VAL A 88 -0.96 6.36 -0.94
CA VAL A 88 0.21 5.49 -0.82
C VAL A 88 1.46 6.36 -0.81
N VAL A 89 2.29 6.22 0.24
CA VAL A 89 3.47 7.06 0.46
C VAL A 89 4.74 6.23 0.57
N HIS A 90 5.88 6.90 0.46
CA HIS A 90 7.23 6.31 0.59
C HIS A 90 7.50 5.09 -0.31
N LEU A 91 6.98 5.12 -1.53
CA LEU A 91 7.29 4.11 -2.54
C LEU A 91 8.80 4.08 -2.84
N SER A 92 9.42 2.90 -2.69
CA SER A 92 10.79 2.65 -3.16
C SER A 92 10.87 2.77 -4.69
N LYS A 93 12.06 3.00 -5.24
CA LYS A 93 12.26 3.14 -6.70
C LYS A 93 11.69 1.94 -7.47
N GLN A 94 11.98 0.72 -7.01
CA GLN A 94 11.47 -0.51 -7.62
C GLN A 94 9.93 -0.57 -7.61
N ILE A 95 9.30 -0.19 -6.50
CA ILE A 95 7.84 -0.20 -6.40
C ILE A 95 7.25 0.89 -7.31
N ARG A 96 7.85 2.09 -7.38
CA ARG A 96 7.43 3.14 -8.31
C ARG A 96 7.47 2.66 -9.76
N GLU A 97 8.54 1.99 -10.17
CA GLU A 97 8.67 1.42 -11.53
C GLU A 97 7.56 0.41 -11.83
N LEU A 98 7.23 -0.48 -10.88
CA LEU A 98 6.14 -1.45 -11.01
C LEU A 98 4.78 -0.76 -11.24
N PHE A 99 4.52 0.31 -10.50
CA PHE A 99 3.32 1.12 -10.64
C PHE A 99 3.28 1.91 -11.96
N GLN A 100 4.43 2.40 -12.46
CA GLN A 100 4.55 3.09 -13.76
C GLN A 100 4.26 2.17 -14.94
N VAL A 101 4.92 1.00 -14.97
CA VAL A 101 4.79 0.02 -16.06
C VAL A 101 3.34 -0.45 -16.23
N THR A 102 2.61 -0.57 -15.13
CA THR A 102 1.23 -1.07 -15.12
C THR A 102 0.17 0.00 -15.36
N ARG A 103 0.57 1.27 -15.58
CA ARG A 103 -0.31 2.45 -15.71
C ARG A 103 -1.27 2.68 -14.52
N VAL A 104 -1.07 1.94 -13.43
CA VAL A 104 -1.87 2.03 -12.21
C VAL A 104 -1.68 3.39 -11.52
N LEU A 105 -0.52 4.05 -11.73
CA LEU A 105 -0.27 5.39 -11.21
C LEU A 105 -1.30 6.43 -11.64
N SER A 106 -1.88 6.30 -12.83
CA SER A 106 -2.92 7.22 -13.29
C SER A 106 -4.16 7.22 -12.39
N LEU A 107 -4.43 6.12 -11.67
CA LEU A 107 -5.51 6.04 -10.67
C LEU A 107 -5.21 6.87 -9.41
N PHE A 108 -3.93 7.00 -9.06
CA PHE A 108 -3.47 7.78 -7.90
C PHE A 108 -3.17 9.24 -8.28
N GLU A 109 -2.96 9.54 -9.56
CA GLU A 109 -2.67 10.89 -10.07
C GLU A 109 -3.91 11.79 -10.21
N CYS A 110 -5.09 11.23 -10.50
CA CYS A 110 -6.32 12.01 -10.70
C CYS A 110 -6.99 12.51 -9.40
N GLY A 111 -6.36 12.35 -8.24
CA GLY A 111 -6.86 12.78 -6.93
C GLY A 111 -6.11 13.94 -6.27
N GLY A 112 -5.07 14.48 -6.91
CA GLY A 112 -4.23 15.50 -6.31
C GLY A 112 -3.06 14.90 -5.54
N GLU A 113 -1.87 15.14 -6.08
CA GLU A 113 -0.55 14.94 -5.49
C GLU A 113 -0.21 13.52 -5.01
N TYR A 114 0.85 12.97 -5.59
CA TYR A 114 1.79 12.23 -4.74
C TYR A 114 2.24 13.22 -3.68
N ILE A 115 1.56 13.25 -2.54
CA ILE A 115 2.11 13.99 -1.43
C ILE A 115 3.30 13.16 -0.96
N MET A 116 4.46 13.56 -1.48
CA MET A 116 5.74 13.48 -0.80
C MET A 116 5.65 14.29 0.51
N MET A 117 4.64 14.03 1.33
CA MET A 117 4.64 14.42 2.71
C MET A 117 5.66 13.51 3.36
N LYS A 118 6.89 14.03 3.51
CA LYS A 118 7.58 13.82 4.76
C LYS A 118 6.55 14.17 5.83
N LEU A 119 6.02 13.17 6.51
CA LEU A 119 5.39 13.42 7.80
C LEU A 119 6.43 14.20 8.64
N PRO A 120 5.99 15.22 9.39
CA PRO A 120 6.90 16.01 10.24
C PRO A 120 7.70 15.13 11.20
#